data_AF-A0A6L8UVN8-F1
#
_entry.id   AF-A0A6L8UVN8-F1
#
_cell.length_a   1.000
_cell.length_b   1.000
_cell.length_c   1.000
_cell.angle_alpha   90.00
_cell.angle_beta   90.00
_cell.angle_gamma   90.00
#
_symmetry.space_group_name_H-M   'P 1'
#
loop_
_entity.id
_entity.type
_entity.pdbx_description
1 polymer ?
#
loop_
_entity_poly.entity_id
_entity_poly.type
_entity_poly.pdbx_seq_one_letter_code
_entity_poly.pdbx_strand_id
1 'polypeptide(L)'
;MLLRQVTKELKNFFPRKRSNDSVQRQHEIFHLKQRLEEFNIQFPNLAYQPSGVETQTLMEISKTVAENNELLNQLSLEKELAVEQLLASRISASPQILEDHHNFIVAMAYILSGPYPCLREYISSSTI
;
A
#
# COMPACT_ATOMS: atom_id res chain seq x y z
N MET A 1 2.83 28.56 41.58
CA MET A 1 2.47 29.02 40.21
C MET A 1 3.49 28.59 39.15
N LEU A 2 4.78 28.44 39.48
CA LEU A 2 5.87 28.02 38.57
C LEU A 2 5.74 26.59 38.00
N LEU A 3 5.30 25.61 38.81
CA LEU A 3 5.18 24.21 38.39
C LEU A 3 4.23 24.00 37.20
N ARG A 4 3.11 24.73 37.16
CA ARG A 4 2.16 24.67 36.04
C ARG A 4 2.74 25.22 34.74
N GLN A 5 3.56 26.28 34.83
CA GLN A 5 4.20 26.90 33.68
C GLN A 5 5.28 26.00 33.10
N VAL A 6 6.11 25.41 33.95
CA VAL A 6 7.12 24.40 33.57
C VAL A 6 6.46 23.18 32.91
N THR A 7 5.34 22.68 33.44
CA THR A 7 4.63 21.55 32.81
C THR A 7 3.97 21.89 31.48
N LYS A 8 3.60 23.16 31.24
CA LYS A 8 2.99 23.62 29.99
C LYS A 8 4.05 23.81 28.91
N GLU A 9 5.22 24.34 29.29
CA GLU A 9 6.42 24.46 28.45
C GLU A 9 6.94 23.07 28.02
N LEU A 10 7.07 22.11 28.97
CA LEU A 10 7.52 20.74 28.66
C LEU A 10 6.59 20.01 27.68
N LYS A 11 5.29 20.29 27.71
CA LYS A 11 4.30 19.74 26.78
C LYS A 11 4.46 20.26 25.34
N ASN A 12 5.06 21.45 25.17
CA ASN A 12 5.36 22.04 23.88
C ASN A 12 6.74 21.60 23.35
N PHE A 13 7.68 21.25 24.25
CA PHE A 13 9.03 20.79 23.89
C PHE A 13 9.10 19.34 23.43
N PHE A 14 8.21 18.47 23.90
CA PHE A 14 8.04 17.13 23.34
C PHE A 14 6.93 17.18 22.28
N PRO A 15 7.25 17.18 20.98
CA PRO A 15 6.21 17.21 19.97
C PRO A 15 5.40 15.91 20.09
N ARG A 16 4.11 16.03 20.46
CA ARG A 16 3.06 15.00 20.32
C ARG A 16 2.95 14.41 18.90
N LYS A 17 3.72 14.94 17.95
CA LYS A 17 3.80 14.51 16.56
C LYS A 17 4.13 13.02 16.43
N ARG A 18 5.12 12.50 17.18
CA ARG A 18 5.48 11.07 17.13
C ARG A 18 4.33 10.12 17.53
N SER A 19 3.49 10.51 18.48
CA SER A 19 2.36 9.68 18.91
C SER A 19 1.21 9.69 17.90
N ASN A 20 0.99 10.81 17.20
CA ASN A 20 -0.06 10.88 16.18
C ASN A 20 0.33 10.07 14.94
N ASP A 21 1.59 10.16 14.50
CA ASP A 21 2.06 9.42 13.32
C ASP A 21 2.06 7.90 13.56
N SER A 22 2.35 7.46 14.80
CA SER A 22 2.26 6.04 15.16
C SER A 22 0.83 5.52 15.18
N VAL A 23 -0.11 6.31 15.70
CA VAL A 23 -1.54 5.94 15.74
C VAL A 23 -2.13 5.94 14.34
N GLN A 24 -1.81 6.96 13.52
CA GLN A 24 -2.23 7.04 12.13
C GLN A 24 -1.74 5.84 11.32
N ARG A 25 -0.46 5.48 11.45
CA ARG A 25 0.10 4.28 10.79
C ARG A 25 -0.62 3.00 11.23
N GLN A 26 -0.92 2.85 12.53
CA GLN A 26 -1.66 1.68 13.01
C GLN A 26 -3.07 1.61 12.42
N HIS A 27 -3.78 2.75 12.35
CA HIS A 27 -5.09 2.82 11.69
C HIS A 27 -4.99 2.47 10.20
N GLU A 28 -3.98 2.98 9.49
CA GLU A 28 -3.77 2.67 8.07
C GLU A 28 -3.49 1.17 7.85
N ILE A 29 -2.63 0.57 8.67
CA ILE A 29 -2.35 -0.88 8.61
C ILE A 29 -3.62 -1.69 8.87
N PHE A 30 -4.40 -1.32 9.88
CA PHE A 30 -5.63 -2.03 10.22
C PHE A 30 -6.68 -1.89 9.11
N HIS A 31 -6.87 -0.68 8.60
CA HIS A 31 -7.80 -0.41 7.49
C HIS A 31 -7.39 -1.16 6.23
N LEU A 32 -6.10 -1.14 5.87
CA LEU A 32 -5.58 -1.89 4.72
C LEU A 32 -5.83 -3.39 4.90
N LYS A 33 -5.58 -3.93 6.11
CA LYS A 33 -5.84 -5.33 6.42
C LYS A 33 -7.31 -5.70 6.14
N GLN A 34 -8.25 -4.94 6.70
CA GLN A 34 -9.68 -5.19 6.50
C GLN A 34 -10.04 -5.13 5.01
N ARG A 35 -9.51 -4.14 4.29
CA ARG A 35 -9.78 -3.99 2.86
C ARG A 35 -9.24 -5.16 2.03
N LEU A 36 -8.07 -5.70 2.37
CA LEU A 36 -7.50 -6.85 1.67
C LEU A 36 -8.21 -8.17 1.99
N GLU A 37 -8.74 -8.30 3.22
CA GLU A 37 -9.54 -9.45 3.63
C GLU A 37 -10.81 -9.61 2.80
N GLU A 38 -11.41 -8.52 2.30
CA GLU A 38 -12.54 -8.55 1.35
C GLU A 38 -12.21 -9.31 0.04
N PHE A 39 -10.92 -9.46 -0.28
CA PHE A 39 -10.41 -10.13 -1.48
C PHE A 39 -9.66 -11.42 -1.17
N ASN A 40 -9.82 -11.96 0.05
CA ASN A 40 -9.09 -13.14 0.54
C ASN A 40 -7.56 -12.96 0.54
N ILE A 41 -7.07 -11.73 0.61
CA ILE A 41 -5.62 -11.43 0.70
C ILE A 41 -5.28 -11.18 2.17
N GLN A 42 -4.40 -12.00 2.74
CA GLN A 42 -3.88 -11.83 4.09
C GLN A 42 -2.45 -11.28 4.03
N PHE A 43 -2.01 -10.55 5.06
CA PHE A 43 -0.63 -10.04 5.11
C PHE A 43 0.47 -11.10 4.96
N PRO A 44 0.35 -12.34 5.47
CA PRO A 44 1.32 -13.40 5.18
C PRO A 44 1.47 -13.69 3.68
N ASN A 45 0.43 -13.47 2.87
CA ASN A 45 0.50 -13.61 1.42
C ASN A 45 1.31 -12.49 0.74
N LEU A 46 1.70 -11.45 1.49
CA LEU A 46 2.52 -10.32 1.02
C LEU A 46 3.99 -10.43 1.44
N ALA A 47 4.41 -11.53 2.09
CA ALA A 47 5.78 -11.71 2.60
C ALA A 47 6.86 -11.84 1.50
N TYR A 48 6.48 -11.62 0.25
CA TYR A 48 7.34 -11.68 -0.91
C TYR A 48 8.18 -10.39 -1.03
N GLN A 49 9.49 -10.56 -1.25
CA GLN A 49 10.41 -9.47 -1.54
C GLN A 49 10.90 -9.62 -2.98
N PRO A 50 10.39 -8.80 -3.92
CA PRO A 50 10.85 -8.85 -5.29
C PRO A 50 12.31 -8.41 -5.41
N SER A 51 13.00 -8.92 -6.43
CA SER A 51 14.33 -8.44 -6.81
C SER A 51 14.24 -7.03 -7.41
N GLY A 52 15.35 -6.29 -7.51
CA GLY A 52 15.31 -4.85 -7.87
C GLY A 52 14.54 -4.52 -9.16
N VAL A 53 14.85 -5.21 -10.26
CA VAL A 53 14.17 -5.00 -11.57
C VAL A 53 12.69 -5.39 -11.50
N GLU A 54 12.41 -6.50 -10.85
CA GLU A 54 11.06 -7.03 -10.66
C GLU A 54 10.20 -6.10 -9.80
N THR A 55 10.77 -5.50 -8.75
CA THR A 55 10.11 -4.51 -7.91
C THR A 55 9.67 -3.31 -8.74
N GLN A 56 10.53 -2.82 -9.63
CA GLN A 56 10.17 -1.71 -10.51
C GLN A 56 8.98 -2.07 -11.42
N THR A 57 9.02 -3.23 -12.07
CA THR A 57 7.93 -3.71 -12.93
C THR A 57 6.62 -3.85 -12.14
N LEU A 58 6.65 -4.48 -10.97
CA LEU A 58 5.47 -4.65 -10.12
C LEU A 58 4.91 -3.31 -9.63
N MET A 59 5.76 -2.34 -9.32
CA MET A 59 5.33 -0.99 -8.92
C MET A 59 4.72 -0.20 -10.09
N GLU A 60 5.24 -0.35 -11.30
CA GLU A 60 4.65 0.26 -12.51
C GLU A 60 3.27 -0.32 -12.82
N ILE A 61 3.13 -1.65 -12.73
CA ILE A 61 1.83 -2.32 -12.85
C ILE A 61 0.86 -1.79 -11.79
N SER A 62 1.29 -1.76 -10.52
CA SER A 62 0.46 -1.32 -9.39
C SER A 62 -0.03 0.12 -9.53
N LYS A 63 0.82 1.04 -10.03
CA LYS A 63 0.43 2.43 -10.32
C LYS A 63 -0.63 2.50 -11.39
N THR A 64 -0.46 1.74 -12.47
CA THR A 64 -1.41 1.71 -13.59
C THR A 64 -2.79 1.21 -13.13
N VAL A 65 -2.80 0.18 -12.27
CA VAL A 65 -4.04 -0.33 -11.66
C VAL A 65 -4.64 0.71 -10.69
N ALA A 66 -3.83 1.39 -9.88
CA ALA A 66 -4.30 2.40 -8.93
C ALA A 66 -4.99 3.60 -9.59
N GLU A 67 -4.59 3.95 -10.81
CA GLU A 67 -5.19 5.04 -11.59
C GLU A 67 -6.56 4.66 -12.20
N ASN A 68 -6.92 3.37 -12.18
CA ASN A 68 -8.16 2.86 -12.76
C ASN A 68 -8.93 1.99 -11.76
N ASN A 69 -9.91 2.60 -11.08
CA ASN A 69 -10.76 1.93 -10.10
C ASN A 69 -11.52 0.72 -10.65
N GLU A 70 -11.89 0.73 -11.93
CA GLU A 70 -12.57 -0.42 -12.56
C GLU A 70 -11.61 -1.62 -12.66
N LEU A 71 -10.37 -1.38 -13.11
CA LEU A 71 -9.32 -2.40 -13.15
C LEU A 71 -8.98 -2.91 -11.76
N LEU A 72 -8.87 -2.02 -10.76
CA LEU A 72 -8.60 -2.44 -9.39
C LEU A 72 -9.70 -3.35 -8.85
N ASN A 73 -10.97 -3.03 -9.09
CA ASN A 73 -12.08 -3.87 -8.68
C ASN A 73 -12.10 -5.22 -9.41
N GLN A 74 -11.84 -5.23 -10.71
CA GLN A 74 -11.75 -6.47 -11.50
C GLN A 74 -10.61 -7.36 -11.00
N LEU A 75 -9.42 -6.78 -10.80
CA LEU A 75 -8.23 -7.47 -10.27
C LEU A 75 -8.48 -8.09 -8.90
N SER A 76 -9.31 -7.45 -8.09
CA SER A 76 -9.60 -7.90 -6.74
C SER A 76 -10.70 -8.99 -6.68
N LEU A 77 -11.59 -9.05 -7.68
CA LEU A 77 -12.74 -9.96 -7.71
C LEU A 77 -12.50 -11.24 -8.52
N GLU A 78 -11.79 -11.14 -9.65
CA GLU A 78 -11.59 -12.25 -10.58
C GLU A 78 -10.10 -12.45 -10.82
N LYS A 79 -9.59 -13.62 -10.39
CA LYS A 79 -8.20 -14.03 -10.65
C LYS A 79 -7.96 -14.52 -12.08
N GLU A 80 -8.99 -14.81 -12.87
CA GLU A 80 -8.83 -15.52 -14.15
C GLU A 80 -9.22 -14.65 -15.37
N LEU A 81 -8.32 -14.62 -16.36
CA LEU A 81 -8.48 -14.17 -17.75
C LEU A 81 -8.66 -12.68 -18.06
N ALA A 82 -9.48 -11.92 -17.32
CA ALA A 82 -9.80 -10.53 -17.72
C ALA A 82 -8.66 -9.54 -17.46
N VAL A 83 -8.00 -9.70 -16.31
CA VAL A 83 -6.86 -8.88 -15.88
C VAL A 83 -5.65 -9.09 -16.77
N GLU A 84 -5.36 -10.34 -17.14
CA GLU A 84 -4.21 -10.70 -17.97
C GLU A 84 -4.29 -10.04 -19.34
N GLN A 85 -5.47 -10.01 -19.96
CA GLN A 85 -5.67 -9.38 -21.27
C GLN A 85 -5.66 -7.85 -21.19
N LEU A 86 -6.19 -7.27 -20.12
CA LEU A 86 -6.21 -5.81 -19.90
C LEU A 86 -4.84 -5.23 -19.52
N LEU A 87 -4.07 -5.96 -18.72
CA LEU A 87 -2.72 -5.57 -18.35
C LEU A 87 -1.72 -5.88 -19.47
N ALA A 88 -1.78 -7.04 -20.14
CA ALA A 88 -0.88 -7.33 -21.28
C ALA A 88 -1.09 -6.38 -22.48
N SER A 89 -2.29 -5.83 -22.66
CA SER A 89 -2.58 -4.89 -23.75
C SER A 89 -2.14 -3.44 -23.46
N ARG A 90 -1.92 -3.07 -22.19
CA ARG A 90 -1.55 -1.70 -21.78
C ARG A 90 -0.19 -1.59 -21.09
N ILE A 91 0.31 -2.70 -20.57
CA ILE A 91 1.55 -2.82 -19.82
C ILE A 91 2.31 -3.98 -20.45
N SER A 92 3.60 -3.78 -20.74
CA SER A 92 4.49 -4.83 -21.25
C SER A 92 4.84 -5.88 -20.19
N ALA A 93 3.83 -6.44 -19.51
CA ALA A 93 3.97 -7.45 -18.46
C ALA A 93 3.53 -8.82 -18.98
N SER A 94 4.22 -9.89 -18.57
CA SER A 94 3.84 -11.26 -18.92
C SER A 94 2.61 -11.69 -18.09
N PRO A 95 1.72 -12.57 -18.59
CA PRO A 95 0.64 -13.14 -17.78
C PRO A 95 1.15 -13.78 -16.48
N GLN A 96 2.27 -14.49 -16.58
CA GLN A 96 2.91 -15.16 -15.44
C GLN A 96 3.30 -14.21 -14.29
N ILE A 97 3.83 -13.00 -14.57
CA ILE A 97 4.18 -12.05 -13.50
C ILE A 97 2.93 -11.52 -12.79
N LEU A 98 1.79 -11.47 -13.48
CA LEU A 98 0.53 -11.02 -12.90
C LEU A 98 -0.07 -12.09 -11.99
N GLU A 99 -0.02 -13.36 -12.41
CA GLU A 99 -0.45 -14.49 -11.59
C GLU A 99 0.40 -14.65 -10.34
N ASP A 100 1.73 -14.68 -10.50
CA ASP A 100 2.69 -14.95 -9.42
C ASP A 100 2.70 -13.82 -8.36
N HIS A 101 2.42 -12.58 -8.77
CA HIS A 101 2.50 -11.40 -7.91
C HIS A 101 1.18 -10.66 -7.72
N HIS A 102 0.04 -11.29 -8.04
CA HIS A 102 -1.31 -10.71 -7.91
C HIS A 102 -1.53 -10.01 -6.55
N ASN A 103 -1.20 -10.69 -5.44
CA ASN A 103 -1.47 -10.16 -4.10
C ASN A 103 -0.68 -8.88 -3.83
N PHE A 104 0.56 -8.82 -4.33
CA PHE A 104 1.42 -7.65 -4.21
C PHE A 104 0.84 -6.48 -5.00
N ILE A 105 0.46 -6.72 -6.26
CA ILE A 105 -0.09 -5.71 -7.16
C ILE A 105 -1.37 -5.10 -6.57
N VAL A 106 -2.30 -5.94 -6.11
CA VAL A 106 -3.55 -5.49 -5.46
C VAL A 106 -3.24 -4.65 -4.22
N ALA A 107 -2.36 -5.13 -3.34
CA ALA A 107 -2.02 -4.41 -2.12
C ALA A 107 -1.38 -3.04 -2.40
N MET A 108 -0.42 -2.97 -3.31
CA MET A 108 0.22 -1.72 -3.70
C MET A 108 -0.77 -0.77 -4.38
N ALA A 109 -1.63 -1.27 -5.27
CA ALA A 109 -2.63 -0.45 -5.94
C ALA A 109 -3.63 0.19 -4.95
N TYR A 110 -4.05 -0.57 -3.92
CA TYR A 110 -4.86 -0.02 -2.83
C TYR A 110 -4.12 1.03 -2.00
N ILE A 111 -2.85 0.80 -1.67
CA ILE A 111 -2.06 1.79 -0.92
C ILE A 111 -1.91 3.10 -1.72
N LEU A 112 -1.68 2.98 -3.03
CA LEU A 112 -1.47 4.14 -3.92
C LEU A 112 -2.75 4.96 -4.11
N SER A 113 -3.88 4.30 -4.37
CA SER A 113 -5.19 4.93 -4.62
C SER A 113 -5.93 5.37 -3.35
N GLY A 114 -5.66 4.74 -2.21
CA GLY A 114 -6.38 4.97 -0.97
C GLY A 114 -5.81 6.05 -0.04
N PRO A 115 -6.45 6.28 1.12
CA PRO A 115 -6.05 7.29 2.10
C PRO A 115 -4.92 6.78 3.02
N TYR A 116 -3.78 6.40 2.44
CA TYR A 116 -2.65 5.79 3.16
C TYR A 116 -1.35 6.62 3.10
N PRO A 117 -1.34 7.88 3.58
CA PRO A 117 -0.14 8.71 3.51
C PRO A 117 1.06 8.11 4.25
N CYS A 118 0.90 7.49 5.42
CA CYS A 118 2.02 6.89 6.15
C CYS A 118 2.59 5.67 5.41
N LEU A 119 1.73 4.81 4.85
CA LEU A 119 2.19 3.64 4.09
C LEU A 119 2.85 4.04 2.76
N ARG A 120 2.32 5.06 2.07
CA ARG A 120 2.95 5.61 0.87
C ARG A 120 4.34 6.20 1.16
N GLU A 121 4.47 6.97 2.23
CA GLU A 121 5.76 7.52 2.66
C GLU A 121 6.78 6.40 2.94
N TYR A 122 6.34 5.34 3.63
CA TYR A 122 7.18 4.16 3.87
C TYR A 122 7.67 3.52 2.56
N ILE A 123 6.76 3.26 1.62
CA ILE A 123 7.12 2.67 0.31
C ILE A 123 8.10 3.60 -0.43
N SER A 124 7.79 4.89 -0.55
CA SER A 124 8.67 5.84 -1.26
C SER A 124 10.06 5.95 -0.65
N SER A 125 10.19 5.83 0.68
CA SER A 125 11.50 5.83 1.34
C SER A 125 12.33 4.55 1.10
N SER A 126 11.67 3.45 0.74
CA SER A 126 12.31 2.14 0.52
C SER A 126 12.70 1.86 -0.94
N THR A 127 12.12 2.61 -1.89
CA THR A 127 12.38 2.46 -3.34
C THR A 127 13.44 3.46 -3.86
N ILE A 128 14.16 4.14 -2.97
CA ILE A 128 15.30 5.03 -3.27
C ILE A 128 16.60 4.31 -2.97
#